data_AF-D5PC04-F1
#
_entry.id   AF-D5PC04-F1
#
_cell.length_a   1.000
_cell.length_b   1.000
_cell.length_c   1.000
_cell.angle_alpha   90.00
_cell.angle_beta   90.00
_cell.angle_gamma   90.00
#
_symmetry.space_group_name_H-M   'P 1'
#
loop_
_entity.id
_entity.type
_entity.pdbx_description
1 polymer ?
#
loop_
_entity_poly.entity_id
_entity_poly.type
_entity_poly.pdbx_seq_one_letter_code
_entity_poly.pdbx_strand_id
1 'polypeptide(L)' 'MRWAEAAHGAGLDGLVWMSRHCNDAKAYVFFGDRCTKALAQDPSHARIFAGPADQLWLIDRCAPLHVDVLLEPS' A
#
# COMPACT_ATOMS: atom_id res chain seq x y z
N MET A 1 11.32 -0.09 4.99
CA MET A 1 10.11 0.63 5.45
C MET A 1 10.39 1.84 6.37
N ARG A 2 11.60 2.42 6.40
CA ARG A 2 11.99 3.44 7.41
C ARG A 2 11.15 4.73 7.44
N TRP A 3 10.59 5.11 6.30
CA TRP A 3 9.78 6.32 6.12
C TRP A 3 8.38 6.14 6.70
N ALA A 4 7.78 4.95 6.53
CA ALA A 4 6.51 4.61 7.17
C ALA A 4 6.66 4.51 8.70
N GLU A 5 7.72 3.87 9.18
CA GLU A 5 8.04 3.78 10.61
C GLU A 5 8.24 5.18 11.23
N ALA A 6 9.00 6.06 10.55
CA ALA A 6 9.21 7.42 11.02
C ALA A 6 7.90 8.24 11.07
N ALA A 7 7.06 8.13 10.04
CA ALA A 7 5.76 8.80 10.00
C ALA A 7 4.82 8.30 11.10
N HIS A 8 4.79 6.99 11.34
CA HIS A 8 4.05 6.40 12.45
C HIS A 8 4.60 6.91 13.79
N GLY A 9 5.92 6.84 14.02
CA GLY A 9 6.56 7.36 15.22
C GLY A 9 6.33 8.86 15.49
N ALA A 10 6.14 9.66 14.44
CA ALA A 10 5.86 11.10 14.53
C ALA A 10 4.39 11.44 14.84
N GLY A 11 3.51 10.44 14.99
CA GLY A 11 2.09 10.70 15.31
C GLY A 11 1.18 10.98 14.10
N LEU A 12 1.65 10.73 12.87
CA LEU A 12 0.84 10.93 11.65
C LEU A 12 -0.09 9.74 11.37
N ASP A 13 -1.24 10.00 10.73
CA ASP A 13 -2.24 8.97 10.44
C ASP A 13 -1.95 8.12 9.18
N GLY A 14 -0.96 8.52 8.39
CA GLY A 14 -0.64 7.86 7.14
C GLY A 14 0.40 8.60 6.31
N LEU A 15 0.50 8.20 5.05
CA LEU A 15 1.41 8.73 4.04
C LEU A 15 0.61 9.09 2.78
N VAL A 16 1.03 10.17 2.13
CA VAL A 16 0.60 10.48 0.77
C VAL A 16 1.81 10.46 -0.14
N TRP A 17 1.67 9.79 -1.27
CA TRP A 17 2.72 9.71 -2.27
C TRP A 17 2.15 10.02 -3.65
N MET A 18 2.90 10.79 -4.44
CA MET A 18 2.67 10.92 -5.87
C MET A 18 3.81 10.27 -6.62
N SER A 19 3.47 9.48 -7.63
CA SER A 19 4.47 8.92 -8.53
C SER A 19 5.14 10.05 -9.31
N ARG A 20 6.46 9.97 -9.46
CA ARG A 20 7.18 10.86 -10.39
C ARG A 20 6.75 10.66 -11.84
N HIS A 21 6.22 9.48 -12.17
CA HIS A 21 5.75 9.12 -13.51
C HIS A 21 4.25 9.41 -13.73
N CYS A 22 3.45 9.51 -12.67
CA CYS A 22 2.05 9.93 -12.70
C CYS A 22 1.85 11.02 -11.63
N ASN A 23 2.12 12.26 -12.01
CA ASN A 23 2.12 13.42 -11.12
C ASN A 23 0.76 14.12 -10.99
N ASP A 24 -0.29 13.48 -11.51
CA ASP A 24 -1.67 13.95 -11.51
C ASP A 24 -2.54 13.24 -10.45
N ALA A 25 -2.05 12.14 -9.88
CA ALA A 25 -2.76 11.35 -8.88
C ALA A 25 -1.93 11.11 -7.60
N LYS A 26 -2.63 11.12 -6.47
CA LYS A 26 -2.07 10.83 -5.13
C LYS A 26 -2.52 9.46 -4.66
N ALA A 27 -1.57 8.64 -4.23
CA ALA A 27 -1.82 7.44 -3.44
C ALA A 27 -1.81 7.82 -1.96
N TYR A 28 -2.91 7.54 -1.26
CA TYR A 28 -3.02 7.71 0.19
C TYR A 28 -2.95 6.35 0.86
N VAL A 29 -2.12 6.24 1.90
CA VAL A 29 -1.95 5.03 2.69
C VAL A 29 -2.15 5.41 4.15
N PHE A 30 -3.10 4.76 4.82
CA PHE A 30 -3.44 5.05 6.21
C PHE A 30 -2.97 3.93 7.14
N PHE A 31 -2.57 4.30 8.35
CA PHE A 31 -2.24 3.33 9.39
C PHE A 31 -3.51 2.83 10.05
N GLY A 32 -3.74 1.52 9.95
CA GLY A 32 -4.99 0.88 10.38
C GLY A 32 -5.30 1.05 11.86
N ASP A 33 -4.29 1.09 12.72
CA ASP A 33 -4.40 1.33 14.17
C ASP A 33 -4.85 2.75 14.51
N ARG A 34 -4.63 3.72 13.62
CA ARG A 34 -5.01 5.14 13.82
C ARG A 34 -6.33 5.50 13.15
N CYS A 35 -6.58 4.92 11.98
CA CYS A 35 -7.74 5.26 11.16
C CYS A 35 -8.91 4.27 11.30
N THR A 36 -8.87 3.32 12.25
CA THR A 36 -9.79 2.16 12.32
C THR A 36 -11.29 2.51 12.27
N LYS A 37 -11.68 3.70 12.72
CA LYS A 37 -13.07 4.18 12.74
C LYS A 37 -13.32 5.42 11.89
N ALA A 38 -12.26 5.98 11.31
CA ALA A 38 -12.34 7.20 10.50
C ALA A 38 -12.71 6.90 9.05
N LEU A 39 -12.44 5.68 8.58
CA LEU A 39 -12.64 5.26 7.20
C LEU A 39 -13.47 3.97 7.15
N ALA A 40 -14.40 3.91 6.21
CA ALA A 40 -15.10 2.68 5.86
C ALA A 40 -14.34 2.02 4.70
N GLN A 41 -13.93 0.76 4.88
CA GLN A 41 -13.37 -0.02 3.79
C GLN A 41 -14.48 -0.30 2.77
N ASP A 42 -14.23 -0.01 1.50
CA ASP A 42 -15.11 -0.45 0.41
C ASP A 42 -14.80 -1.93 0.10
N PRO A 43 -15.69 -2.87 0.45
CA PRO A 43 -15.45 -4.28 0.21
C PRO A 43 -15.53 -4.65 -1.28
N SER A 44 -16.09 -3.79 -2.13
CA SER A 44 -16.15 -4.03 -3.58
C SER A 44 -14.80 -3.85 -4.29
N HIS A 45 -13.89 -3.09 -3.69
CA HIS A 45 -12.54 -2.84 -4.19
C HIS A 45 -11.44 -3.44 -3.30
N ALA A 46 -11.83 -4.15 -2.24
CA ALA A 46 -10.88 -4.77 -1.32
C ALA A 46 -10.32 -6.08 -1.88
N ARG A 47 -8.98 -6.20 -1.89
CA ARG A 47 -8.29 -7.49 -2.01
C ARG A 47 -7.48 -7.71 -0.73
N ILE A 48 -7.70 -8.87 -0.11
CA ILE A 48 -6.95 -9.28 1.07
C ILE A 48 -5.70 -10.00 0.57
N PHE A 49 -4.51 -9.52 0.91
CA PHE A 49 -3.25 -10.21 0.63
C PHE A 49 -3.01 -11.28 1.69
N ALA A 50 -3.71 -12.41 1.60
CA ALA A 50 -3.64 -13.48 2.60
C ALA A 50 -2.99 -14.75 2.05
N GLY A 51 -2.81 -14.89 0.73
CA GLY A 51 -2.25 -16.10 0.16
C GLY A 51 -1.38 -15.92 -1.08
N PRO A 52 -0.77 -17.02 -1.55
CA PRO A 52 0.12 -17.01 -2.71
C PRO A 52 -0.52 -16.48 -4.00
N ALA A 53 -1.84 -16.67 -4.17
CA ALA A 53 -2.57 -16.18 -5.33
C ALA A 53 -2.62 -14.64 -5.38
N ASP A 54 -2.63 -13.96 -4.23
CA ASP A 54 -2.61 -12.50 -4.17
C ASP A 54 -1.24 -11.94 -4.51
N GLN A 55 -0.18 -12.67 -4.13
CA GLN A 55 1.20 -12.34 -4.53
C GLN A 55 1.41 -12.48 -6.03
N LEU A 56 0.95 -13.58 -6.63
CA LEU A 56 1.03 -13.77 -8.10
C LEU A 56 0.26 -12.66 -8.83
N TRP A 57 -0.94 -12.32 -8.37
CA TRP A 57 -1.69 -11.20 -8.92
C TRP A 57 -0.91 -9.88 -8.84
N LEU A 58 -0.22 -9.61 -7.72
CA LEU A 58 0.56 -8.38 -7.55
C LEU A 58 1.75 -8.34 -8.50
N ILE A 59 2.46 -9.46 -8.65
CA ILE A 59 3.57 -9.60 -9.61
C ILE A 59 3.06 -9.30 -11.03
N ASP A 60 1.98 -9.95 -11.46
CA ASP A 60 1.40 -9.76 -12.78
C ASP A 60 0.93 -8.31 -12.98
N ARG A 61 0.41 -7.68 -11.93
CA ARG A 61 -0.06 -6.29 -11.98
C ARG A 61 1.10 -5.30 -12.09
N CYS A 62 2.23 -5.58 -11.45
CA CYS A 62 3.41 -4.70 -11.41
C CYS A 62 4.36 -4.91 -12.61
N ALA A 63 4.33 -6.07 -13.25
CA ALA A 63 5.22 -6.39 -14.37
C ALA A 63 5.18 -5.38 -15.54
N PRO A 64 4.01 -4.90 -16.02
CA PRO A 64 3.95 -3.89 -17.08
C PRO A 64 4.51 -2.52 -16.67
N LEU A 65 4.60 -2.26 -15.36
CA LEU A 65 5.14 -1.02 -14.80
C LEU A 65 6.65 -1.12 -14.51
N HIS A 66 7.28 -2.27 -14.84
CA HIS A 66 8.67 -2.58 -14.51
C HIS A 66 8.97 -2.42 -13.01
N VAL A 67 7.99 -2.77 -12.17
CA VAL A 67 8.15 -2.78 -10.71
C VAL A 67 8.32 -4.23 -10.27
N ASP A 68 9.46 -4.54 -9.67
CA ASP A 68 9.73 -5.87 -9.10
C ASP A 68 9.06 -6.00 -7.73
N VAL A 69 8.27 -7.05 -7.57
CA VAL A 69 7.68 -7.43 -6.28
C VAL A 69 8.65 -8.40 -5.61
N LEU A 70 9.43 -7.90 -4.66
CA LEU A 70 10.36 -8.71 -3.87
C LEU A 70 9.60 -9.44 -2.77
N LEU A 71 9.72 -10.76 -2.75
CA LEU A 71 9.19 -11.60 -1.68
C LEU A 71 10.27 -11.76 -0.62
N GLU A 72 9.97 -11.38 0.63
CA GLU A 72 10.84 -11.78 1.74
C GLU A 72 10.75 -13.30 1.90
N PRO A 73 11.90 -14.02 1.95
CA PRO A 73 11.89 -15.44 2.25
C PRO A 73 11.37 -15.65 3.68
N SER A 74 10.44 -16.59 3.82
CA SER A 74 9.85 -17.04 5.09
C SER A 74 10.88 -17.67 6.02
#